data_AF-A0A158M5Z5-F1
#
_entry.id   AF-A0A158M5Z5-F1
#
_cell.length_a   1.000
_cell.length_b   1.000
_cell.length_c   1.000
_cell.angle_alpha   90.00
_cell.angle_beta   90.00
_cell.angle_gamma   90.00
#
_symmetry.space_group_name_H-M   'P 1'
#
loop_
_entity.id
_entity.type
_entity.pdbx_description
1 polymer ?
#
loop_
_entity_poly.entity_id
_entity_poly.type
_entity_poly.pdbx_seq_one_letter_code
_entity_poly.pdbx_strand_id
1 'polypeptide(L)'
;MSINVFVYGTLRSGEINDLNHVAARHGLPQPRALGQGRVPGYLVDFGDWPGLVPVADGRWVMGDIYQIDPQLLPLLDHIEDVGAPGGSCFMRTEIAVQTTQGPIRCQYYPVDPAHLQDAPGITDDDWVSYRAARQAAAVDALETPALLLDIDRLHANTAMMRARAAALGVTLRPHVKTAKCIEVALAAGDGRTGPITVSTLKEADQFFAAGFTDILYAVGITPNKLDHVGRLRRAGCDLKIILDNRIAAEAVCEARSRLGLDLPCLLEIDCDGHRSGLKPDDPELLIIADILRVGGVTLAGVLTHAGESYNCRSREAIVALAEQERAACVHAAQRLRAQGHACPIVSVGSTPTARYAHKLDGVTELRAGVYMFFDLVMAGIGACTIDEIALSVLVTVLGHQPDRGWIITDGGWMAMSRDRGTARQPVDQGYGLVCDRLGRPISGLRMSDANQEHGVLSIEQGAVADLVAAYPVGTLLRILSNHACATGAQHPRYHLVRQGGDRIEGIWARFAGW
;
A
#
# COMPACT_ATOMS: atom_id res chain seq x y z
N MET A 1 35.85 -19.46 -0.80
CA MET A 1 35.03 -18.65 -1.74
C MET A 1 33.59 -18.79 -1.27
N SER A 2 32.83 -17.71 -1.16
CA SER A 2 31.43 -17.79 -0.76
C SER A 2 30.54 -18.11 -1.97
N ILE A 3 29.40 -18.77 -1.72
CA ILE A 3 28.41 -19.13 -2.77
C ILE A 3 27.12 -18.37 -2.48
N ASN A 4 26.45 -17.87 -3.51
CA ASN A 4 25.14 -17.26 -3.34
C ASN A 4 24.05 -18.29 -3.66
N VAL A 5 22.99 -18.33 -2.86
CA VAL A 5 21.84 -19.21 -3.06
C VAL A 5 20.57 -18.38 -3.06
N PHE A 6 19.67 -18.71 -3.97
CA PHE A 6 18.33 -18.16 -4.04
C PHE A 6 17.35 -19.14 -3.44
N VAL A 7 16.59 -18.67 -2.46
CA VAL A 7 15.69 -19.49 -1.67
C VAL A 7 14.28 -18.93 -1.79
N TYR A 8 13.37 -19.74 -2.32
CA TYR A 8 12.00 -19.33 -2.64
C TYR A 8 10.93 -20.07 -1.81
N GLY A 9 11.35 -20.97 -0.92
CA GLY A 9 10.45 -21.87 -0.18
C GLY A 9 10.74 -21.96 1.32
N THR A 10 10.69 -23.18 1.88
CA THR A 10 10.74 -23.39 3.34
C THR A 10 12.07 -23.02 4.01
N LEU A 11 13.12 -22.82 3.23
CA LEU A 11 14.45 -22.42 3.71
C LEU A 11 14.58 -20.89 3.89
N ARG A 12 13.55 -20.11 3.51
CA ARG A 12 13.52 -18.65 3.64
C ARG A 12 13.54 -18.20 5.10
N SER A 13 13.84 -16.92 5.33
CA SER A 13 13.92 -16.38 6.68
C SER A 13 12.57 -16.52 7.41
N GLY A 14 12.58 -17.09 8.62
CA GLY A 14 11.40 -17.28 9.45
C GLY A 14 10.54 -18.49 9.07
N GLU A 15 10.90 -19.25 8.05
CA GLU A 15 10.17 -20.45 7.62
C GLU A 15 10.60 -21.71 8.38
N ILE A 16 9.83 -22.79 8.25
CA ILE A 16 9.99 -24.04 9.02
C ILE A 16 11.39 -24.66 8.91
N ASN A 17 12.07 -24.44 7.79
CA ASN A 17 13.42 -24.92 7.53
C ASN A 17 14.42 -23.75 7.36
N ASP A 18 14.21 -22.58 7.99
CA ASP A 18 15.08 -21.40 7.87
C ASP A 18 16.57 -21.77 7.81
N LEU A 19 17.23 -21.32 6.73
CA LEU A 19 18.61 -21.67 6.42
C LEU A 19 19.60 -21.32 7.54
N ASN A 20 19.32 -20.30 8.35
CA ASN A 20 20.13 -19.94 9.50
C ASN A 20 20.05 -21.00 10.61
N HIS A 21 18.86 -21.55 10.84
CA HIS A 21 18.68 -22.65 11.80
C HIS A 21 19.34 -23.93 11.30
N VAL A 22 19.25 -24.21 10.00
CA VAL A 22 19.94 -25.33 9.37
C VAL A 22 21.46 -25.20 9.57
N ALA A 23 22.07 -24.07 9.25
CA ALA A 23 23.50 -23.85 9.44
C ALA A 23 23.92 -24.00 10.91
N ALA A 24 23.14 -23.44 11.85
CA ALA A 24 23.42 -23.50 13.28
C ALA A 24 23.37 -24.94 13.82
N ARG A 25 22.39 -25.76 13.42
CA ARG A 25 22.27 -27.17 13.85
C ARG A 25 23.47 -28.02 13.44
N HIS A 26 24.12 -27.65 12.33
CA HIS A 26 25.28 -28.36 11.79
C HIS A 26 26.63 -27.71 12.16
N GLY A 27 26.64 -26.70 13.04
CA GLY A 27 27.86 -26.04 13.49
C GLY A 27 28.58 -25.23 12.40
N LEU A 28 27.85 -24.81 11.35
CA LEU A 28 28.38 -24.06 10.21
C LEU A 28 28.22 -22.54 10.40
N PRO A 29 29.03 -21.72 9.71
CA PRO A 29 28.87 -20.27 9.72
C PRO A 29 27.47 -19.85 9.27
N GLN A 30 26.93 -18.82 9.91
CA GLN A 30 25.60 -18.32 9.56
C GLN A 30 25.57 -17.73 8.12
N PRO A 31 24.56 -18.08 7.32
CA PRO A 31 24.28 -17.43 6.05
C PRO A 31 24.19 -15.91 6.20
N ARG A 32 24.83 -15.17 5.31
CA ARG A 32 24.68 -13.71 5.24
C ARG A 32 23.58 -13.37 4.26
N ALA A 33 22.48 -12.79 4.75
CA ALA A 33 21.42 -12.28 3.88
C ALA A 33 21.94 -11.15 2.98
N LEU A 34 21.70 -11.27 1.67
CA LEU A 34 22.02 -10.25 0.66
C LEU A 34 20.78 -9.45 0.23
N GLY A 35 19.58 -9.87 0.64
CA GLY A 35 18.31 -9.22 0.33
C GLY A 35 17.37 -10.13 -0.46
N GLN A 36 16.33 -9.55 -1.04
CA GLN A 36 15.36 -10.27 -1.87
C GLN A 36 15.65 -10.10 -3.35
N GLY A 37 15.21 -11.07 -4.15
CA GLY A 37 15.25 -11.01 -5.59
C GLY A 37 14.18 -11.88 -6.22
N ARG A 38 14.13 -11.86 -7.55
CA ARG A 38 13.15 -12.64 -8.31
C ARG A 38 13.78 -13.39 -9.48
N VAL A 39 13.17 -14.52 -9.82
CA VAL A 39 13.54 -15.34 -10.97
C VAL A 39 12.31 -15.62 -11.85
N PRO A 40 12.48 -15.79 -13.16
CA PRO A 40 11.36 -16.09 -14.05
C PRO A 40 10.84 -17.51 -13.80
N GLY A 41 9.54 -17.65 -13.56
CA GLY A 41 8.95 -18.92 -13.11
C GLY A 41 7.55 -18.78 -12.54
N TYR A 42 6.96 -19.91 -12.17
CA TYR A 42 5.78 -19.97 -11.30
C TYR A 42 5.96 -21.04 -10.23
N LEU A 43 5.17 -20.97 -9.16
CA LEU A 43 5.22 -21.91 -8.07
C LEU A 43 4.16 -23.02 -8.23
N VAL A 44 4.45 -24.22 -7.74
CA VAL A 44 3.51 -25.34 -7.56
C VAL A 44 3.52 -25.78 -6.09
N ASP A 45 2.41 -26.29 -5.59
CA ASP A 45 2.29 -26.75 -4.21
C ASP A 45 2.48 -28.28 -4.11
N PHE A 46 3.52 -28.73 -3.38
CA PHE A 46 3.69 -30.13 -3.01
C PHE A 46 3.17 -30.46 -1.60
N GLY A 47 2.42 -29.54 -0.99
CA GLY A 47 1.94 -29.61 0.38
C GLY A 47 2.90 -28.89 1.32
N ASP A 48 3.90 -29.57 1.86
CA ASP A 48 4.75 -29.01 2.91
C ASP A 48 5.86 -28.08 2.36
N TRP A 49 6.09 -28.10 1.05
CA TRP A 49 7.08 -27.27 0.36
C TRP A 49 6.60 -26.85 -1.05
N PRO A 50 7.11 -25.73 -1.57
CA PRO A 50 6.82 -25.32 -2.94
C PRO A 50 7.73 -26.01 -3.94
N GLY A 51 7.32 -26.01 -5.20
CA GLY A 51 8.21 -26.21 -6.34
C GLY A 51 8.25 -24.99 -7.25
N LEU A 52 9.43 -24.57 -7.69
CA LEU A 52 9.58 -23.53 -8.71
C LEU A 52 9.74 -24.14 -10.10
N VAL A 53 8.83 -23.80 -11.01
CA VAL A 53 8.88 -24.20 -12.42
C VAL A 53 9.36 -23.02 -13.28
N PRO A 54 10.56 -23.10 -13.88
CA PRO A 54 11.09 -22.01 -14.70
C PRO A 54 10.27 -21.83 -15.99
N VAL A 55 9.82 -20.60 -16.27
CA VAL A 55 9.13 -20.23 -17.51
C VAL A 55 9.55 -18.84 -17.96
N ALA A 56 9.50 -18.60 -19.28
CA ALA A 56 9.85 -17.30 -19.87
C ALA A 56 8.60 -16.55 -20.37
N ASP A 57 7.47 -16.67 -19.67
CA ASP A 57 6.16 -16.12 -20.08
C ASP A 57 5.76 -14.83 -19.35
N GLY A 58 6.69 -14.25 -18.58
CA GLY A 58 6.49 -13.01 -17.83
C GLY A 58 6.11 -13.20 -16.36
N ARG A 59 5.89 -14.44 -15.90
CA ARG A 59 5.71 -14.75 -14.48
C ARG A 59 7.04 -14.74 -13.73
N TRP A 60 6.98 -14.37 -12.45
CA TRP A 60 8.13 -14.24 -11.56
C TRP A 60 7.85 -14.95 -10.24
N VAL A 61 8.92 -15.40 -9.59
CA VAL A 61 8.90 -15.96 -8.24
C VAL A 61 9.85 -15.16 -7.36
N MET A 62 9.37 -14.74 -6.20
CA MET A 62 10.10 -14.00 -5.18
C MET A 62 10.86 -14.96 -4.25
N GLY A 63 12.03 -14.54 -3.79
CA GLY A 63 12.81 -15.28 -2.80
C GLY A 63 13.89 -14.46 -2.14
N ASP A 64 14.50 -15.05 -1.12
CA ASP A 64 15.62 -14.48 -0.38
C ASP A 64 16.94 -14.95 -0.98
N ILE A 65 17.94 -14.07 -0.97
CA ILE A 65 19.30 -14.35 -1.44
C ILE A 65 20.22 -14.42 -0.23
N TYR A 66 20.93 -15.53 -0.10
CA TYR A 66 21.92 -15.73 0.94
C TYR A 66 23.29 -15.96 0.35
N GLN A 67 24.30 -15.36 0.97
CA GLN A 67 25.69 -15.74 0.80
C GLN A 67 26.03 -16.79 1.87
N ILE A 68 26.41 -17.98 1.43
CA ILE A 68 26.67 -19.16 2.27
C ILE A 68 28.13 -19.61 2.18
N ASP A 69 28.55 -20.34 3.21
CA ASP A 69 29.78 -21.13 3.17
C ASP A 69 29.59 -22.31 2.19
N PRO A 70 30.58 -22.65 1.34
CA PRO A 70 30.49 -23.80 0.43
C PRO A 70 30.14 -25.13 1.10
N GLN A 71 30.48 -25.31 2.38
CA GLN A 71 30.15 -26.51 3.14
C GLN A 71 28.64 -26.68 3.38
N LEU A 72 27.86 -25.61 3.24
CA LEU A 72 26.41 -25.64 3.37
C LEU A 72 25.73 -26.13 2.07
N LEU A 73 26.42 -26.07 0.92
CA LEU A 73 25.83 -26.44 -0.37
C LEU A 73 25.50 -27.95 -0.48
N PRO A 74 26.36 -28.89 -0.06
CA PRO A 74 26.01 -30.32 -0.03
C PRO A 74 24.88 -30.66 0.95
N LEU A 75 24.71 -29.86 2.01
CA LEU A 75 23.59 -30.02 2.94
C LEU A 75 22.27 -29.60 2.29
N LEU A 76 22.28 -28.54 1.48
CA LEU A 76 21.14 -28.15 0.66
C LEU A 76 20.81 -29.21 -0.39
N ASP A 77 21.81 -29.76 -1.07
CA ASP A 77 21.60 -30.89 -2.00
C ASP A 77 20.91 -32.07 -1.28
N HIS A 78 21.30 -32.36 -0.04
CA HIS A 78 20.69 -33.42 0.76
C HIS A 78 19.25 -33.10 1.18
N ILE A 79 18.97 -31.85 1.57
CA ILE A 79 17.61 -31.40 1.94
C ILE A 79 16.65 -31.51 0.75
N GLU A 80 17.13 -31.19 -0.45
CA GLU A 80 16.36 -31.23 -1.70
C GLU A 80 16.47 -32.59 -2.43
N ASP A 81 17.03 -33.61 -1.76
CA ASP A 81 17.27 -34.97 -2.27
C ASP A 81 18.00 -35.04 -3.63
N VAL A 82 18.79 -34.02 -3.98
CA VAL A 82 19.49 -33.91 -5.25
C VAL A 82 20.51 -35.05 -5.39
N GLY A 83 20.28 -35.95 -6.35
CA GLY A 83 21.17 -37.09 -6.65
C GLY A 83 20.83 -38.39 -5.91
N ALA A 84 19.68 -38.47 -5.21
CA ALA A 84 19.22 -39.69 -4.55
C ALA A 84 18.83 -40.82 -5.55
N PRO A 85 19.05 -42.10 -5.21
CA PRO A 85 18.62 -43.23 -6.03
C PRO A 85 17.08 -43.33 -6.03
N GLY A 86 16.47 -42.97 -7.17
CA GLY A 86 15.01 -42.88 -7.35
C GLY A 86 14.54 -41.68 -8.17
N GLY A 87 15.41 -40.69 -8.39
CA GLY A 87 15.08 -39.40 -9.01
C GLY A 87 14.73 -38.35 -7.95
N SER A 88 15.25 -37.12 -8.10
CA SER A 88 14.90 -36.00 -7.22
C SER A 88 13.82 -35.14 -7.86
N CYS A 89 12.90 -34.62 -7.04
CA CYS A 89 11.94 -33.61 -7.47
C CYS A 89 12.62 -32.31 -7.91
N PHE A 90 13.84 -32.04 -7.42
CA PHE A 90 14.57 -30.81 -7.65
C PHE A 90 15.91 -31.05 -8.35
N MET A 91 16.32 -30.08 -9.17
CA MET A 91 17.63 -30.07 -9.80
C MET A 91 18.37 -28.80 -9.40
N ARG A 92 19.59 -28.93 -8.86
CA ARG A 92 20.42 -27.74 -8.62
C ARG A 92 20.87 -27.14 -9.94
N THR A 93 20.61 -25.86 -10.14
CA THR A 93 21.10 -25.12 -11.31
C THR A 93 21.46 -23.68 -10.95
N GLU A 94 22.17 -23.00 -11.85
CA GLU A 94 22.56 -21.59 -11.66
C GLU A 94 21.59 -20.66 -12.38
N ILE A 95 21.26 -19.53 -11.73
CA ILE A 95 20.43 -18.47 -12.32
C ILE A 95 20.92 -17.09 -11.95
N ALA A 96 20.68 -16.13 -12.85
CA ALA A 96 20.84 -14.71 -12.55
C ALA A 96 19.56 -14.20 -11.89
N VAL A 97 19.58 -14.05 -10.56
CA VAL A 97 18.47 -13.50 -9.79
C VAL A 97 18.43 -12.00 -9.97
N GLN A 98 17.27 -11.45 -10.34
CA GLN A 98 17.09 -10.01 -10.49
C GLN A 98 16.91 -9.36 -9.12
N THR A 99 17.74 -8.37 -8.81
CA THR A 99 17.64 -7.58 -7.57
C THR A 99 17.60 -6.09 -7.89
N THR A 100 17.28 -5.27 -6.91
CA THR A 100 17.30 -3.81 -7.03
C THR A 100 18.70 -3.23 -7.27
N GLN A 101 19.76 -4.00 -6.96
CA GLN A 101 21.16 -3.60 -7.15
C GLN A 101 21.78 -4.22 -8.41
N GLY A 102 20.99 -4.95 -9.21
CA GLY A 102 21.44 -5.67 -10.40
C GLY A 102 21.39 -7.19 -10.23
N PRO A 103 21.67 -7.94 -11.31
CA PRO A 103 21.58 -9.40 -11.28
C PRO A 103 22.67 -10.02 -10.41
N ILE A 104 22.28 -10.95 -9.52
CA ILE A 104 23.20 -11.74 -8.69
C ILE A 104 23.12 -13.19 -9.15
N ARG A 105 24.27 -13.78 -9.52
CA ARG A 105 24.34 -15.22 -9.82
C ARG A 105 24.16 -16.02 -8.54
N CYS A 106 23.18 -16.91 -8.54
CA CYS A 106 22.84 -17.76 -7.41
C CYS A 106 22.61 -19.19 -7.87
N GLN A 107 22.92 -20.14 -6.99
CA GLN A 107 22.41 -21.51 -7.08
C GLN A 107 20.94 -21.51 -6.62
N TYR A 108 20.09 -22.29 -7.29
CA TYR A 108 18.72 -22.53 -6.86
C TYR A 108 18.26 -23.93 -7.31
N TYR A 109 17.12 -24.36 -6.79
CA TYR A 109 16.62 -25.73 -6.93
C TYR A 109 15.24 -25.71 -7.62
N PRO A 110 15.13 -25.49 -8.94
CA PRO A 110 13.87 -25.64 -9.66
C PRO A 110 13.41 -27.10 -9.70
N VAL A 111 12.11 -27.29 -9.94
CA VAL A 111 11.49 -28.60 -10.13
C VAL A 111 12.00 -29.25 -11.42
N ASP A 112 12.31 -30.53 -11.34
CA ASP A 112 12.52 -31.38 -12.53
C ASP A 112 11.17 -31.55 -13.26
N PRO A 113 11.06 -31.12 -14.53
CA PRO A 113 9.83 -31.29 -15.31
C PRO A 113 9.31 -32.74 -15.35
N ALA A 114 10.18 -33.74 -15.17
CA ALA A 114 9.79 -35.15 -15.10
C ALA A 114 8.95 -35.49 -13.84
N HIS A 115 9.03 -34.67 -12.79
CA HIS A 115 8.40 -34.90 -11.47
C HIS A 115 7.24 -33.92 -11.18
N LEU A 116 6.79 -33.16 -12.17
CA LEU A 116 5.73 -32.15 -12.02
C LEU A 116 4.32 -32.74 -11.82
N GLN A 117 4.13 -34.05 -11.99
CA GLN A 117 2.80 -34.66 -12.17
C GLN A 117 1.84 -34.36 -10.99
N ASP A 118 0.69 -33.77 -11.35
CA ASP A 118 -0.47 -33.43 -10.51
C ASP A 118 -0.31 -32.35 -9.41
N ALA A 119 0.85 -31.67 -9.33
CA ALA A 119 1.02 -30.57 -8.37
C ALA A 119 0.20 -29.32 -8.78
N PRO A 120 -0.71 -28.80 -7.92
CA PRO A 120 -1.50 -27.62 -8.26
C PRO A 120 -0.61 -26.37 -8.36
N GLY A 121 -0.86 -25.56 -9.39
CA GLY A 121 -0.18 -24.27 -9.56
C GLY A 121 -0.57 -23.27 -8.48
N ILE A 122 0.41 -22.56 -7.95
CA ILE A 122 0.24 -21.44 -7.03
C ILE A 122 0.13 -20.16 -7.87
N THR A 123 -0.91 -19.37 -7.62
CA THR A 123 -1.15 -18.10 -8.32
C THR A 123 -0.30 -16.95 -7.78
N ASP A 124 0.08 -17.02 -6.51
CA ASP A 124 0.99 -16.07 -5.86
C ASP A 124 2.43 -16.25 -6.34
N ASP A 125 3.22 -15.17 -6.32
CA ASP A 125 4.64 -15.20 -6.65
C ASP A 125 5.54 -15.52 -5.44
N ASP A 126 4.95 -15.64 -4.24
CA ASP A 126 5.64 -15.93 -2.98
C ASP A 126 5.01 -17.10 -2.21
N TRP A 127 5.79 -18.17 -2.03
CA TRP A 127 5.41 -19.34 -1.24
C TRP A 127 5.04 -19.02 0.21
N VAL A 128 5.76 -18.09 0.86
CA VAL A 128 5.55 -17.79 2.28
C VAL A 128 4.15 -17.23 2.49
N SER A 129 3.74 -16.32 1.60
CA SER A 129 2.39 -15.75 1.56
C SER A 129 1.33 -16.82 1.28
N TYR A 130 1.57 -17.67 0.28
CA TYR A 130 0.66 -18.76 -0.08
C TYR A 130 0.49 -19.79 1.05
N ARG A 131 1.58 -20.29 1.65
CA ARG A 131 1.56 -21.27 2.75
C ARG A 131 0.85 -20.71 3.97
N ALA A 132 1.11 -19.44 4.31
CA ALA A 132 0.42 -18.77 5.42
C ALA A 132 -1.09 -18.68 5.16
N ALA A 133 -1.53 -18.35 3.94
CA ALA A 133 -2.94 -18.36 3.57
C ALA A 133 -3.55 -19.78 3.57
N ARG A 134 -2.79 -20.78 3.09
CA ARG A 134 -3.16 -22.21 3.09
C ARG A 134 -3.37 -22.75 4.51
N GLN A 135 -2.54 -22.32 5.46
CA GLN A 135 -2.66 -22.68 6.88
C GLN A 135 -3.74 -21.87 7.62
N ALA A 136 -3.96 -20.60 7.22
CA ALA A 136 -5.00 -19.72 7.75
C ALA A 136 -6.36 -19.89 7.04
N ALA A 137 -6.73 -21.11 6.65
CA ALA A 137 -7.83 -21.40 5.71
C ALA A 137 -9.20 -20.82 6.09
N ALA A 138 -9.39 -20.42 7.36
CA ALA A 138 -10.53 -19.66 7.86
C ALA A 138 -10.05 -18.42 8.62
N VAL A 139 -10.84 -17.33 8.58
CA VAL A 139 -10.69 -16.11 9.40
C VAL A 139 -10.53 -16.48 10.88
N ASP A 140 -11.20 -17.55 11.30
CA ASP A 140 -11.19 -18.06 12.67
C ASP A 140 -9.82 -18.59 13.14
N ALA A 141 -8.91 -18.88 12.21
CA ALA A 141 -7.56 -19.36 12.51
C ALA A 141 -6.51 -18.22 12.63
N LEU A 142 -6.90 -16.97 12.37
CA LEU A 142 -5.99 -15.83 12.50
C LEU A 142 -5.78 -15.47 13.97
N GLU A 143 -4.52 -15.26 14.34
CA GLU A 143 -4.19 -14.58 15.58
C GLU A 143 -4.58 -13.10 15.47
N THR A 144 -5.41 -12.63 16.40
CA THR A 144 -5.92 -11.26 16.44
C THR A 144 -5.05 -10.36 17.32
N PRO A 145 -5.04 -9.03 17.09
CA PRO A 145 -5.78 -8.32 16.04
C PRO A 145 -5.15 -8.44 14.64
N ALA A 146 -5.98 -8.63 13.60
CA ALA A 146 -5.53 -8.82 12.22
C ALA A 146 -6.25 -7.89 11.23
N LEU A 147 -5.50 -7.29 10.30
CA LEU A 147 -6.08 -6.40 9.28
C LEU A 147 -6.63 -7.19 8.09
N LEU A 148 -7.94 -7.12 7.89
CA LEU A 148 -8.63 -7.75 6.78
C LEU A 148 -8.89 -6.74 5.65
N LEU A 149 -8.66 -7.17 4.41
CA LEU A 149 -8.98 -6.43 3.19
C LEU A 149 -9.94 -7.22 2.33
N ASP A 150 -11.14 -6.68 2.12
CA ASP A 150 -12.13 -7.22 1.21
C ASP A 150 -11.75 -6.91 -0.25
N ILE A 151 -11.35 -7.94 -1.00
CA ILE A 151 -10.85 -7.77 -2.36
C ILE A 151 -11.96 -7.47 -3.37
N ASP A 152 -13.20 -7.90 -3.11
CA ASP A 152 -14.33 -7.60 -3.98
C ASP A 152 -14.67 -6.11 -3.89
N ARG A 153 -14.70 -5.57 -2.66
CA ARG A 153 -14.89 -4.13 -2.42
C ARG A 153 -13.74 -3.30 -2.97
N LEU A 154 -12.49 -3.73 -2.80
CA LEU A 154 -11.33 -3.08 -3.41
C LEU A 154 -11.47 -2.99 -4.94
N HIS A 155 -11.82 -4.09 -5.60
CA HIS A 155 -11.98 -4.12 -7.06
C HIS A 155 -13.13 -3.22 -7.52
N ALA A 156 -14.27 -3.24 -6.82
CA ALA A 156 -15.40 -2.36 -7.12
C ALA A 156 -15.02 -0.87 -6.97
N ASN A 157 -14.33 -0.53 -5.87
CA ASN A 157 -13.89 0.83 -5.58
C ASN A 157 -12.87 1.34 -6.60
N THR A 158 -11.91 0.50 -6.99
CA THR A 158 -10.91 0.82 -8.01
C THR A 158 -11.51 0.99 -9.40
N ALA A 159 -12.40 0.09 -9.80
CA ALA A 159 -13.12 0.18 -11.06
C ALA A 159 -13.98 1.46 -11.13
N MET A 160 -14.68 1.81 -10.04
CA MET A 160 -15.49 3.03 -9.96
C MET A 160 -14.66 4.28 -10.21
N MET A 161 -13.50 4.42 -9.55
CA MET A 161 -12.70 5.64 -9.71
C MET A 161 -12.04 5.73 -11.09
N ARG A 162 -11.65 4.59 -11.67
CA ARG A 162 -11.20 4.54 -13.08
C ARG A 162 -12.30 5.02 -14.02
N ALA A 163 -13.51 4.49 -13.88
CA ALA A 163 -14.66 4.90 -14.68
C ALA A 163 -14.97 6.39 -14.49
N ARG A 164 -14.84 6.90 -13.28
CA ARG A 164 -15.04 8.32 -12.95
C ARG A 164 -14.03 9.22 -13.65
N ALA A 165 -12.74 8.90 -13.56
CA ALA A 165 -11.68 9.66 -14.22
C ALA A 165 -11.85 9.63 -15.75
N ALA A 166 -12.18 8.47 -16.33
CA ALA A 166 -12.46 8.32 -17.75
C ALA A 166 -13.66 9.16 -18.20
N ALA A 167 -14.76 9.16 -17.45
CA ALA A 167 -15.94 9.97 -17.74
C ALA A 167 -15.67 11.49 -17.66
N LEU A 168 -14.71 11.90 -16.84
CA LEU A 168 -14.26 13.29 -16.73
C LEU A 168 -13.14 13.65 -17.72
N GLY A 169 -12.68 12.70 -18.54
CA GLY A 169 -11.66 12.91 -19.55
C GLY A 169 -10.25 13.17 -19.00
N VAL A 170 -9.92 12.67 -17.81
CA VAL A 170 -8.63 12.91 -17.14
C VAL A 170 -7.93 11.61 -16.78
N THR A 171 -6.61 11.67 -16.66
CA THR A 171 -5.80 10.54 -16.18
C THR A 171 -5.99 10.35 -14.67
N LEU A 172 -6.32 9.14 -14.23
CA LEU A 172 -6.26 8.81 -12.80
C LEU A 172 -4.81 8.58 -12.37
N ARG A 173 -4.34 9.31 -11.36
CA ARG A 173 -3.06 9.10 -10.69
C ARG A 173 -3.30 8.69 -9.23
N PRO A 174 -3.44 7.39 -8.92
CA PRO A 174 -3.76 6.94 -7.58
C PRO A 174 -2.71 7.35 -6.55
N HIS A 175 -3.16 7.83 -5.39
CA HIS A 175 -2.28 8.13 -4.27
C HIS A 175 -2.13 6.90 -3.37
N VAL A 176 -0.96 6.27 -3.44
CA VAL A 176 -0.71 4.94 -2.85
C VAL A 176 -0.39 4.97 -1.36
N LYS A 177 -0.36 6.15 -0.71
CA LYS A 177 -0.07 6.28 0.73
C LYS A 177 -1.06 5.53 1.63
N THR A 178 -2.31 5.39 1.17
CA THR A 178 -3.35 4.68 1.91
C THR A 178 -2.99 3.21 2.02
N ALA A 179 -2.47 2.61 0.93
CA ALA A 179 -2.26 1.18 0.82
C ALA A 179 -0.83 0.74 1.14
N LYS A 180 0.19 1.43 0.60
CA LYS A 180 1.60 1.05 0.66
C LYS A 180 1.83 -0.46 0.38
N CYS A 181 1.16 -0.94 -0.66
CA CYS A 181 1.13 -2.34 -1.11
C CYS A 181 1.09 -2.33 -2.65
N ILE A 182 1.90 -3.17 -3.29
CA ILE A 182 2.12 -3.18 -4.73
C ILE A 182 0.86 -3.66 -5.46
N GLU A 183 0.25 -4.71 -4.93
CA GLU A 183 -0.92 -5.41 -5.44
C GLU A 183 -2.14 -4.49 -5.45
N VAL A 184 -2.33 -3.68 -4.40
CA VAL A 184 -3.38 -2.65 -4.36
C VAL A 184 -3.15 -1.55 -5.39
N ALA A 185 -1.91 -1.12 -5.62
CA ALA A 185 -1.60 -0.13 -6.65
C ALA A 185 -1.84 -0.69 -8.06
N LEU A 186 -1.53 -1.96 -8.30
CA LEU A 186 -1.87 -2.66 -9.55
C LEU A 186 -3.38 -2.79 -9.72
N ALA A 187 -4.14 -3.12 -8.66
CA ALA A 187 -5.60 -3.18 -8.70
C ALA A 187 -6.22 -1.82 -9.07
N ALA A 188 -5.65 -0.71 -8.59
CA ALA A 188 -6.06 0.64 -8.98
C ALA A 188 -5.87 0.90 -10.50
N GLY A 189 -4.82 0.32 -11.10
CA GLY A 189 -4.49 0.39 -12.52
C GLY A 189 -5.05 -0.76 -13.39
N ASP A 190 -5.98 -1.57 -12.87
CA ASP A 190 -6.53 -2.73 -13.59
C ASP A 190 -5.46 -3.78 -13.94
N GLY A 191 -4.60 -4.10 -12.97
CA GLY A 191 -3.47 -5.03 -13.12
C GLY A 191 -2.23 -4.44 -13.81
N ARG A 192 -2.25 -3.15 -14.16
CA ARG A 192 -1.15 -2.49 -14.89
C ARG A 192 -0.48 -1.42 -14.04
N THR A 193 0.81 -1.22 -14.28
CA THR A 193 1.52 -0.05 -13.78
C THR A 193 1.04 1.22 -14.52
N GLY A 194 1.18 2.36 -13.86
CA GLY A 194 0.73 3.65 -14.37
C GLY A 194 1.21 4.80 -13.50
N PRO A 195 0.74 6.03 -13.77
CA PRO A 195 1.08 7.19 -12.95
C PRO A 195 0.58 7.00 -11.52
N ILE A 196 1.46 7.17 -10.54
CA ILE A 196 1.10 7.12 -9.11
C ILE A 196 1.56 8.37 -8.36
N THR A 197 0.98 8.58 -7.18
CA THR A 197 1.41 9.59 -6.22
C THR A 197 1.82 8.95 -4.91
N VAL A 198 3.02 9.28 -4.44
CA VAL A 198 3.63 8.77 -3.21
C VAL A 198 3.77 9.87 -2.17
N SER A 199 3.73 9.49 -0.88
CA SER A 199 3.93 10.43 0.24
C SER A 199 5.33 10.40 0.86
N THR A 200 6.16 9.43 0.48
CA THR A 200 7.57 9.32 0.93
C THR A 200 8.47 8.89 -0.22
N LEU A 201 9.78 9.10 -0.09
CA LEU A 201 10.74 8.60 -1.08
C LEU A 201 10.99 7.09 -0.93
N LYS A 202 10.79 6.48 0.25
CA LYS A 202 10.71 5.03 0.36
C LYS A 202 9.57 4.43 -0.44
N GLU A 203 8.38 5.05 -0.46
CA GLU A 203 7.32 4.63 -1.39
C GLU A 203 7.80 4.70 -2.84
N ALA A 204 8.48 5.80 -3.22
CA ALA A 204 9.04 5.92 -4.57
C ALA A 204 10.03 4.78 -4.89
N ASP A 205 10.94 4.43 -3.98
CA ASP A 205 11.88 3.31 -4.15
C ASP A 205 11.14 1.98 -4.34
N GLN A 206 10.15 1.68 -3.49
CA GLN A 206 9.41 0.42 -3.51
C GLN A 206 8.60 0.25 -4.80
N PHE A 207 7.84 1.28 -5.18
CA PHE A 207 7.03 1.23 -6.40
C PHE A 207 7.89 1.27 -7.66
N PHE A 208 9.00 2.01 -7.66
CA PHE A 208 9.93 2.00 -8.79
C PHE A 208 10.57 0.63 -8.99
N ALA A 209 11.00 -0.04 -7.92
CA ALA A 209 11.49 -1.42 -7.97
C ALA A 209 10.43 -2.40 -8.50
N ALA A 210 9.14 -2.13 -8.24
CA ALA A 210 8.01 -2.90 -8.76
C ALA A 210 7.61 -2.52 -10.21
N GLY A 211 8.31 -1.59 -10.87
CA GLY A 211 8.08 -1.24 -12.27
C GLY A 211 7.18 -0.01 -12.52
N PHE A 212 6.81 0.74 -11.48
CA PHE A 212 6.12 2.03 -11.63
C PHE A 212 7.15 3.12 -11.95
N THR A 213 7.10 3.68 -13.15
CA THR A 213 8.10 4.66 -13.60
C THR A 213 7.64 6.11 -13.48
N ASP A 214 6.36 6.41 -13.70
CA ASP A 214 5.78 7.75 -13.53
C ASP A 214 5.30 7.96 -12.09
N ILE A 215 6.13 8.62 -11.27
CA ILE A 215 5.89 8.82 -9.84
C ILE A 215 5.87 10.31 -9.52
N LEU A 216 4.84 10.76 -8.80
CA LEU A 216 4.78 12.08 -8.19
C LEU A 216 5.01 11.97 -6.68
N TYR A 217 6.07 12.56 -6.15
CA TYR A 217 6.25 12.74 -4.70
C TYR A 217 5.53 14.00 -4.24
N ALA A 218 4.33 13.84 -3.67
CA ALA A 218 3.40 14.93 -3.35
C ALA A 218 3.53 15.43 -1.91
N VAL A 219 4.75 15.71 -1.48
CA VAL A 219 5.06 16.44 -0.23
C VAL A 219 6.19 17.42 -0.54
N GLY A 220 6.08 18.66 -0.06
CA GLY A 220 7.07 19.71 -0.27
C GLY A 220 8.51 19.20 -0.16
N ILE A 221 9.28 19.37 -1.24
CA ILE A 221 10.65 18.89 -1.31
C ILE A 221 11.56 19.67 -0.35
N THR A 222 12.52 18.97 0.25
CA THR A 222 13.50 19.56 1.15
C THR A 222 14.93 19.25 0.66
N PRO A 223 15.93 20.11 0.94
CA PRO A 223 17.28 19.96 0.42
C PRO A 223 17.92 18.60 0.71
N ASN A 224 17.71 18.07 1.93
CA ASN A 224 18.24 16.77 2.37
C ASN A 224 17.66 15.55 1.64
N LYS A 225 16.67 15.73 0.77
CA LYS A 225 16.05 14.66 -0.03
C LYS A 225 16.46 14.69 -1.50
N LEU A 226 17.11 15.75 -1.98
CA LEU A 226 17.39 15.95 -3.40
C LEU A 226 18.38 14.93 -3.97
N ASP A 227 19.31 14.43 -3.15
CA ASP A 227 20.22 13.36 -3.57
C ASP A 227 19.48 12.02 -3.79
N HIS A 228 18.47 11.73 -2.97
CA HIS A 228 17.61 10.55 -3.16
C HIS A 228 16.78 10.71 -4.43
N VAL A 229 16.15 11.85 -4.65
CA VAL A 229 15.42 12.16 -5.90
C VAL A 229 16.34 11.97 -7.11
N GLY A 230 17.55 12.53 -7.08
CA GLY A 230 18.53 12.38 -8.15
C GLY A 230 18.96 10.93 -8.40
N ARG A 231 19.03 10.10 -7.35
CA ARG A 231 19.34 8.66 -7.46
C ARG A 231 18.24 7.91 -8.21
N LEU A 232 16.96 8.15 -7.89
CA LEU A 232 15.81 7.56 -8.59
C LEU A 232 15.71 8.04 -10.05
N ARG A 233 15.89 9.35 -10.30
CA ARG A 233 15.91 9.92 -11.65
C ARG A 233 17.00 9.30 -12.52
N ARG A 234 18.22 9.19 -11.98
CA ARG A 234 19.36 8.57 -12.69
C ARG A 234 19.12 7.10 -13.01
N ALA A 235 18.36 6.39 -12.16
CA ALA A 235 17.98 5.00 -12.39
C ALA A 235 16.86 4.83 -13.44
N GLY A 236 16.26 5.91 -13.94
CA GLY A 236 15.21 5.88 -14.96
C GLY A 236 13.79 6.10 -14.44
N CYS A 237 13.62 6.46 -13.16
CA CYS A 237 12.31 6.86 -12.64
C CYS A 237 11.94 8.25 -13.17
N ASP A 238 10.75 8.39 -13.73
CA ASP A 238 10.18 9.70 -14.07
C ASP A 238 9.55 10.38 -12.83
N LEU A 239 10.40 10.54 -11.81
CA LEU A 239 10.04 11.14 -10.53
C LEU A 239 9.85 12.65 -10.65
N LYS A 240 8.67 13.12 -10.27
CA LYS A 240 8.32 14.55 -10.16
C LYS A 240 8.22 14.92 -8.68
N ILE A 241 8.66 16.12 -8.35
CA ILE A 241 8.63 16.67 -6.98
C ILE A 241 7.74 17.92 -6.91
N ILE A 242 7.37 18.33 -5.71
CA ILE A 242 6.52 19.51 -5.51
C ILE A 242 7.19 20.54 -4.61
N LEU A 243 6.90 21.82 -4.84
CA LEU A 243 7.35 22.94 -4.02
C LEU A 243 6.38 24.12 -4.12
N ASP A 244 6.42 25.02 -3.14
CA ASP A 244 5.54 26.19 -3.03
C ASP A 244 6.28 27.45 -2.57
N ASN A 245 7.61 27.42 -2.47
CA ASN A 245 8.40 28.54 -1.95
C ASN A 245 9.77 28.67 -2.64
N ARG A 246 10.34 29.88 -2.55
CA ARG A 246 11.62 30.23 -3.19
C ARG A 246 12.80 29.40 -2.69
N ILE A 247 12.88 29.17 -1.38
CA ILE A 247 13.99 28.44 -0.76
C ILE A 247 14.07 27.02 -1.34
N ALA A 248 12.92 26.35 -1.47
CA ALA A 248 12.85 25.05 -2.11
C ALA A 248 13.22 25.11 -3.60
N ALA A 249 12.74 26.12 -4.33
CA ALA A 249 13.08 26.31 -5.75
C ALA A 249 14.59 26.51 -5.98
N GLU A 250 15.22 27.38 -5.19
CA GLU A 250 16.66 27.65 -5.23
C GLU A 250 17.47 26.38 -4.90
N ALA A 251 17.06 25.62 -3.87
CA ALA A 251 17.70 24.36 -3.52
C ALA A 251 17.59 23.31 -4.64
N VAL A 252 16.45 23.24 -5.34
CA VAL A 252 16.29 22.36 -6.50
C VAL A 252 17.20 22.80 -7.65
N CYS A 253 17.30 24.10 -7.93
CA CYS A 253 18.20 24.62 -8.96
C CYS A 253 19.68 24.30 -8.65
N GLU A 254 20.10 24.46 -7.39
CA GLU A 254 21.43 24.08 -6.94
C GLU A 254 21.68 22.58 -7.11
N ALA A 255 20.74 21.74 -6.65
CA ALA A 255 20.86 20.29 -6.77
C ALA A 255 20.87 19.84 -8.23
N ARG A 256 20.05 20.42 -9.10
CA ARG A 256 20.06 20.15 -10.54
C ARG A 256 21.44 20.43 -11.14
N SER A 257 22.04 21.59 -10.82
CA SER A 257 23.39 21.96 -11.27
C SER A 257 24.43 20.97 -10.76
N ARG A 258 24.41 20.66 -9.46
CA ARG A 258 25.35 19.73 -8.80
C ARG A 258 25.25 18.29 -9.30
N LEU A 259 24.04 17.81 -9.57
CA LEU A 259 23.76 16.43 -9.97
C LEU A 259 23.87 16.20 -11.49
N GLY A 260 23.85 17.27 -12.28
CA GLY A 260 23.90 17.21 -13.75
C GLY A 260 22.68 16.55 -14.38
N LEU A 261 21.51 16.65 -13.74
CA LEU A 261 20.26 16.03 -14.19
C LEU A 261 19.06 16.92 -13.89
N ASP A 262 18.01 16.79 -14.70
CA ASP A 262 16.77 17.55 -14.49
C ASP A 262 15.91 16.94 -13.38
N LEU A 263 15.27 17.82 -12.62
CA LEU A 263 14.45 17.53 -11.43
C LEU A 263 13.05 18.16 -11.61
N PRO A 264 12.15 17.57 -12.43
CA PRO A 264 10.89 18.21 -12.77
C PRO A 264 10.02 18.52 -11.55
N CYS A 265 9.54 19.76 -11.48
CA CYS A 265 8.76 20.28 -10.35
C CYS A 265 7.33 20.62 -10.77
N LEU A 266 6.38 20.40 -9.86
CA LEU A 266 5.08 21.05 -9.91
C LEU A 266 4.96 22.06 -8.77
N LEU A 267 4.27 23.18 -9.01
CA LEU A 267 3.98 24.15 -7.97
C LEU A 267 2.70 23.75 -7.22
N GLU A 268 2.79 23.64 -5.90
CA GLU A 268 1.63 23.35 -5.05
C GLU A 268 0.79 24.62 -4.86
N ILE A 269 -0.51 24.50 -5.11
CA ILE A 269 -1.48 25.58 -5.05
C ILE A 269 -2.40 25.34 -3.86
N ASP A 270 -2.55 26.35 -3.02
CA ASP A 270 -3.55 26.39 -1.96
C ASP A 270 -4.90 26.78 -2.57
N CYS A 271 -5.87 25.86 -2.56
CA CYS A 271 -7.21 26.13 -3.08
C CYS A 271 -8.26 26.33 -1.98
N ASP A 272 -7.94 26.07 -0.70
CA ASP A 272 -8.94 25.96 0.38
C ASP A 272 -8.48 26.44 1.77
N GLY A 273 -7.22 26.87 1.91
CA GLY A 273 -6.63 27.35 3.16
C GLY A 273 -6.25 26.24 4.14
N HIS A 274 -6.27 24.97 3.72
CA HIS A 274 -6.11 23.84 4.62
C HIS A 274 -4.65 23.57 5.04
N ARG A 275 -3.70 23.78 4.13
CA ARG A 275 -2.31 23.30 4.29
C ARG A 275 -1.28 24.19 3.57
N SER A 276 -0.24 23.59 3.00
CA SER A 276 0.76 24.15 2.09
C SER A 276 0.19 24.63 0.76
N GLY A 277 1.02 25.33 -0.01
CA GLY A 277 0.68 25.81 -1.35
C GLY A 277 0.57 27.32 -1.45
N LEU A 278 0.77 27.82 -2.67
CA LEU A 278 0.63 29.22 -3.03
C LEU A 278 -0.83 29.52 -3.33
N LYS A 279 -1.34 30.68 -2.93
CA LYS A 279 -2.66 31.13 -3.39
C LYS A 279 -2.64 31.25 -4.92
N PRO A 280 -3.75 30.99 -5.63
CA PRO A 280 -3.77 31.00 -7.10
C PRO A 280 -3.37 32.35 -7.70
N ASP A 281 -3.69 33.44 -7.00
CA ASP A 281 -3.38 34.83 -7.37
C ASP A 281 -2.07 35.36 -6.79
N ASP A 282 -1.34 34.56 -6.02
CA ASP A 282 -0.09 34.99 -5.41
C ASP A 282 0.93 35.38 -6.50
N PRO A 283 1.55 36.57 -6.45
CA PRO A 283 2.65 36.91 -7.37
C PRO A 283 3.86 35.99 -7.21
N GLU A 284 4.06 35.36 -6.03
CA GLU A 284 5.14 34.42 -5.77
C GLU A 284 5.13 33.23 -6.74
N LEU A 285 3.95 32.82 -7.24
CA LEU A 285 3.80 31.77 -8.24
C LEU A 285 4.68 32.00 -9.47
N LEU A 286 4.63 33.21 -10.03
CA LEU A 286 5.37 33.56 -11.23
C LEU A 286 6.86 33.70 -10.93
N ILE A 287 7.20 34.24 -9.76
CA ILE A 287 8.60 34.45 -9.40
C ILE A 287 9.31 33.12 -9.15
N ILE A 288 8.64 32.16 -8.53
CA ILE A 288 9.16 30.79 -8.36
C ILE A 288 9.30 30.10 -9.72
N ALA A 289 8.32 30.25 -10.62
CA ALA A 289 8.42 29.71 -11.97
C ALA A 289 9.61 30.30 -12.76
N ASP A 290 9.90 31.58 -12.57
CA ASP A 290 11.07 32.24 -13.14
C ASP A 290 12.40 31.71 -12.58
N ILE A 291 12.48 31.50 -11.26
CA ILE A 291 13.65 30.89 -10.61
C ILE A 291 13.93 29.51 -11.21
N LEU A 292 12.90 28.67 -11.35
CA LEU A 292 13.05 27.33 -11.94
C LEU A 292 13.50 27.40 -13.41
N ARG A 293 12.90 28.30 -14.20
CA ARG A 293 13.27 28.52 -15.61
C ARG A 293 14.73 28.95 -15.75
N VAL A 294 15.17 29.95 -14.98
CA VAL A 294 16.56 30.44 -15.00
C VAL A 294 17.54 29.38 -14.50
N GLY A 295 17.15 28.59 -13.48
CA GLY A 295 17.93 27.45 -13.00
C GLY A 295 17.93 26.24 -13.94
N GLY A 296 17.20 26.30 -15.05
CA GLY A 296 17.08 25.23 -16.04
C GLY A 296 16.31 24.01 -15.56
N VAL A 297 15.50 24.14 -14.50
CA VAL A 297 14.64 23.09 -13.96
C VAL A 297 13.32 23.07 -14.74
N THR A 298 12.86 21.88 -15.13
CA THR A 298 11.55 21.75 -15.80
C THR A 298 10.41 22.06 -14.84
N LEU A 299 9.62 23.10 -15.15
CA LEU A 299 8.30 23.29 -14.56
C LEU A 299 7.30 22.36 -15.25
N ALA A 300 6.98 21.25 -14.60
CA ALA A 300 6.09 20.21 -15.13
C ALA A 300 4.61 20.58 -14.99
N GLY A 301 4.25 21.49 -14.08
CA GLY A 301 2.86 21.90 -13.92
C GLY A 301 2.51 22.48 -12.57
N VAL A 302 1.23 22.38 -12.22
CA VAL A 302 0.68 22.75 -10.93
C VAL A 302 -0.11 21.59 -10.34
N LEU A 303 -0.18 21.54 -9.01
CA LEU A 303 -1.09 20.65 -8.31
C LEU A 303 -1.80 21.35 -7.17
N THR A 304 -2.95 20.84 -6.77
CA THR A 304 -3.60 21.19 -5.50
C THR A 304 -4.24 19.97 -4.86
N HIS A 305 -4.60 20.07 -3.59
CA HIS A 305 -5.39 19.07 -2.89
C HIS A 305 -6.39 19.76 -1.96
N ALA A 306 -7.69 19.60 -2.24
CA ALA A 306 -8.76 20.14 -1.41
C ALA A 306 -8.99 19.32 -0.12
N GLY A 307 -8.17 19.57 0.91
CA GLY A 307 -8.27 18.92 2.22
C GLY A 307 -9.54 19.28 3.00
N GLU A 308 -10.11 20.46 2.78
CA GLU A 308 -11.37 20.88 3.41
C GLU A 308 -12.57 20.03 2.99
N SER A 309 -12.43 19.21 1.94
CA SER A 309 -13.47 18.27 1.52
C SER A 309 -13.83 17.22 2.59
N TYR A 310 -12.94 16.98 3.54
CA TYR A 310 -13.16 16.11 4.70
C TYR A 310 -14.05 16.78 5.77
N ASN A 311 -14.22 18.10 5.71
CA ASN A 311 -15.07 18.89 6.60
C ASN A 311 -16.46 19.19 6.00
N CYS A 312 -16.70 18.83 4.73
CA CYS A 312 -18.02 18.96 4.12
C CYS A 312 -19.08 18.13 4.87
N ARG A 313 -20.34 18.59 4.80
CA ARG A 313 -21.49 17.96 5.47
C ARG A 313 -22.64 17.64 4.51
N SER A 314 -22.45 17.87 3.21
CA SER A 314 -23.38 17.47 2.17
C SER A 314 -22.64 17.21 0.86
N ARG A 315 -23.29 16.48 -0.05
CA ARG A 315 -22.77 16.24 -1.40
C ARG A 315 -22.60 17.55 -2.17
N GLU A 316 -23.54 18.47 -2.03
CA GLU A 316 -23.53 19.77 -2.70
C GLU A 316 -22.31 20.59 -2.27
N ALA A 317 -21.95 20.54 -0.99
CA ALA A 317 -20.74 21.18 -0.47
C ALA A 317 -19.46 20.57 -1.07
N ILE A 318 -19.40 19.24 -1.21
CA ILE A 318 -18.27 18.56 -1.86
C ILE A 318 -18.17 18.95 -3.35
N VAL A 319 -19.30 19.03 -4.04
CA VAL A 319 -19.36 19.46 -5.46
C VAL A 319 -18.87 20.90 -5.60
N ALA A 320 -19.33 21.82 -4.74
CA ALA A 320 -18.90 23.21 -4.76
C ALA A 320 -17.39 23.33 -4.50
N LEU A 321 -16.86 22.58 -3.54
CA LEU A 321 -15.43 22.58 -3.24
C LEU A 321 -14.60 21.94 -4.37
N ALA A 322 -15.12 20.91 -5.04
CA ALA A 322 -14.46 20.33 -6.22
C ALA A 322 -14.35 21.35 -7.38
N GLU A 323 -15.35 22.20 -7.58
CA GLU A 323 -15.27 23.29 -8.56
C GLU A 323 -14.28 24.38 -8.11
N GLN A 324 -14.25 24.74 -6.82
CA GLN A 324 -13.26 25.65 -6.27
C GLN A 324 -11.83 25.12 -6.47
N GLU A 325 -11.60 23.84 -6.17
CA GLU A 325 -10.34 23.13 -6.38
C GLU A 325 -9.90 23.21 -7.85
N ARG A 326 -10.80 22.84 -8.77
CA ARG A 326 -10.56 22.88 -10.22
C ARG A 326 -10.23 24.30 -10.67
N ALA A 327 -11.06 25.27 -10.32
CA ALA A 327 -10.92 26.66 -10.76
C ALA A 327 -9.60 27.28 -10.27
N ALA A 328 -9.26 27.08 -8.99
CA ALA A 328 -8.01 27.57 -8.39
C ALA A 328 -6.77 27.03 -9.13
N CYS A 329 -6.71 25.71 -9.35
CA CYS A 329 -5.56 25.07 -9.99
C CYS A 329 -5.45 25.46 -11.48
N VAL A 330 -6.57 25.49 -12.20
CA VAL A 330 -6.60 25.92 -13.61
C VAL A 330 -6.23 27.39 -13.76
N HIS A 331 -6.67 28.26 -12.86
CA HIS A 331 -6.31 29.67 -12.87
C HIS A 331 -4.80 29.88 -12.68
N ALA A 332 -4.18 29.19 -11.73
CA ALA A 332 -2.74 29.21 -11.54
C ALA A 332 -1.99 28.75 -12.82
N ALA A 333 -2.46 27.67 -13.45
CA ALA A 333 -1.89 27.18 -14.71
C ALA A 333 -2.02 28.20 -15.86
N GLN A 334 -3.16 28.88 -15.96
CA GLN A 334 -3.40 29.92 -16.97
C GLN A 334 -2.47 31.12 -16.76
N ARG A 335 -2.26 31.56 -15.52
CA ARG A 335 -1.31 32.65 -15.20
C ARG A 335 0.12 32.30 -15.61
N LEU A 336 0.57 31.08 -15.32
CA LEU A 336 1.89 30.58 -15.75
C LEU A 336 2.03 30.59 -17.28
N ARG A 337 1.04 30.06 -18.00
CA ARG A 337 1.03 30.03 -19.48
C ARG A 337 1.02 31.44 -20.08
N ALA A 338 0.27 32.37 -19.50
CA ALA A 338 0.22 33.77 -19.94
C ALA A 338 1.58 34.49 -19.83
N GLN A 339 2.45 34.04 -18.93
CA GLN A 339 3.83 34.53 -18.78
C GLN A 339 4.87 33.70 -19.56
N GLY A 340 4.42 32.80 -20.42
CA GLY A 340 5.28 32.00 -21.29
C GLY A 340 5.94 30.80 -20.59
N HIS A 341 5.49 30.41 -19.39
CA HIS A 341 5.93 29.16 -18.77
C HIS A 341 5.11 27.98 -19.30
N ALA A 342 5.79 26.85 -19.53
CA ALA A 342 5.11 25.58 -19.77
C ALA A 342 4.34 25.16 -18.49
N CYS A 343 3.14 24.62 -18.67
CA CYS A 343 2.35 24.05 -17.59
C CYS A 343 1.51 22.88 -18.16
N PRO A 344 2.15 21.77 -18.55
CA PRO A 344 1.46 20.66 -19.20
C PRO A 344 0.62 19.82 -18.21
N ILE A 345 0.95 19.82 -16.91
CA ILE A 345 0.20 19.09 -15.88
C ILE A 345 -0.61 20.07 -15.03
N VAL A 346 -1.91 19.81 -14.91
CA VAL A 346 -2.81 20.45 -13.95
C VAL A 346 -3.46 19.33 -13.15
N SER A 347 -3.00 19.14 -11.91
CA SER A 347 -3.30 17.96 -11.09
C SER A 347 -4.13 18.33 -9.87
N VAL A 348 -5.34 17.79 -9.75
CA VAL A 348 -6.25 18.07 -8.62
C VAL A 348 -6.63 16.79 -7.91
N GLY A 349 -7.21 16.88 -6.71
CA GLY A 349 -8.04 15.83 -6.18
C GLY A 349 -7.81 15.50 -4.70
N SER A 350 -8.93 15.22 -4.06
CA SER A 350 -9.08 14.40 -2.87
C SER A 350 -10.09 13.29 -3.19
N THR A 351 -10.21 12.25 -2.36
CA THR A 351 -11.23 11.21 -2.60
C THR A 351 -12.66 11.78 -2.68
N PRO A 352 -13.09 12.69 -1.79
CA PRO A 352 -14.43 13.28 -1.90
C PRO A 352 -14.62 14.10 -3.18
N THR A 353 -13.68 15.00 -3.53
CA THR A 353 -13.83 15.83 -4.74
C THR A 353 -13.76 14.99 -6.00
N ALA A 354 -12.87 13.99 -6.07
CA ALA A 354 -12.78 13.04 -7.17
C ALA A 354 -14.08 12.27 -7.40
N ARG A 355 -14.77 11.85 -6.32
CA ARG A 355 -16.05 11.13 -6.41
C ARG A 355 -17.13 12.02 -7.02
N TYR A 356 -17.22 13.29 -6.64
CA TYR A 356 -18.39 14.12 -6.96
C TYR A 356 -18.18 15.28 -7.94
N ALA A 357 -16.96 15.59 -8.37
CA ALA A 357 -16.68 16.64 -9.35
C ALA A 357 -17.57 16.51 -10.61
N HIS A 358 -18.30 17.57 -10.98
CA HIS A 358 -19.17 17.52 -12.16
C HIS A 358 -18.39 17.60 -13.47
N LYS A 359 -17.29 18.34 -13.47
CA LYS A 359 -16.45 18.61 -14.64
C LYS A 359 -15.02 18.88 -14.18
N LEU A 360 -14.07 18.65 -15.08
CA LEU A 360 -12.64 18.87 -14.84
C LEU A 360 -11.99 19.61 -16.03
N ASP A 361 -12.71 20.53 -16.68
CA ASP A 361 -12.16 21.33 -17.78
C ASP A 361 -10.86 22.01 -17.37
N GLY A 362 -9.82 21.82 -18.19
CA GLY A 362 -8.47 22.37 -17.96
C GLY A 362 -7.58 21.58 -17.00
N VAL A 363 -8.10 20.53 -16.35
CA VAL A 363 -7.34 19.59 -15.52
C VAL A 363 -6.87 18.42 -16.39
N THR A 364 -5.67 17.91 -16.13
CA THR A 364 -5.09 16.80 -16.90
C THR A 364 -5.11 15.48 -16.14
N GLU A 365 -5.03 15.54 -14.82
CA GLU A 365 -5.03 14.34 -13.98
C GLU A 365 -5.73 14.56 -12.64
N LEU A 366 -6.27 13.46 -12.10
CA LEU A 366 -7.02 13.38 -10.86
C LEU A 366 -6.30 12.47 -9.86
N ARG A 367 -6.08 12.97 -8.65
CA ARG A 367 -5.41 12.24 -7.55
C ARG A 367 -6.41 11.86 -6.47
N ALA A 368 -6.47 10.58 -6.13
CA ALA A 368 -7.27 10.08 -5.00
C ALA A 368 -6.59 8.83 -4.44
N GLY A 369 -6.74 8.58 -3.13
CA GLY A 369 -6.07 7.45 -2.46
C GLY A 369 -7.04 6.60 -1.64
N VAL A 370 -7.64 7.21 -0.62
CA VAL A 370 -8.45 6.47 0.36
C VAL A 370 -9.65 5.75 -0.25
N TYR A 371 -10.15 6.23 -1.39
CA TYR A 371 -11.22 5.57 -2.15
C TYR A 371 -10.98 4.08 -2.40
N MET A 372 -9.73 3.61 -2.47
CA MET A 372 -9.41 2.19 -2.67
C MET A 372 -10.04 1.32 -1.58
N PHE A 373 -10.12 1.84 -0.35
CA PHE A 373 -10.69 1.14 0.80
C PHE A 373 -11.93 1.80 1.37
N PHE A 374 -12.07 3.12 1.20
CA PHE A 374 -12.93 3.98 2.01
C PHE A 374 -12.72 3.78 3.52
N ASP A 375 -13.48 4.51 4.33
CA ASP A 375 -13.49 4.42 5.79
C ASP A 375 -14.72 5.15 6.36
N LEU A 376 -14.87 5.14 7.69
CA LEU A 376 -16.01 5.77 8.34
C LEU A 376 -16.00 7.30 8.22
N VAL A 377 -14.83 7.94 8.09
CA VAL A 377 -14.76 9.37 7.79
C VAL A 377 -15.37 9.66 6.42
N MET A 378 -15.03 8.86 5.39
CA MET A 378 -15.63 8.96 4.05
C MET A 378 -17.13 8.66 4.07
N ALA A 379 -17.58 7.67 4.84
CA ALA A 379 -19.01 7.39 5.00
C ALA A 379 -19.74 8.55 5.68
N GLY A 380 -19.16 9.14 6.72
CA GLY A 380 -19.77 10.23 7.50
C GLY A 380 -19.92 11.55 6.74
N ILE A 381 -19.14 11.78 5.69
CA ILE A 381 -19.33 12.91 4.75
C ILE A 381 -20.18 12.53 3.53
N GLY A 382 -20.65 11.29 3.44
CA GLY A 382 -21.43 10.78 2.31
C GLY A 382 -20.63 10.53 1.03
N ALA A 383 -19.31 10.32 1.12
CA ALA A 383 -18.46 9.98 -0.03
C ALA A 383 -18.54 8.49 -0.42
N CYS A 384 -18.97 7.64 0.51
CA CYS A 384 -19.26 6.23 0.30
C CYS A 384 -20.37 5.78 1.26
N THR A 385 -20.87 4.57 1.04
CA THR A 385 -21.69 3.81 1.99
C THR A 385 -20.82 2.94 2.89
N ILE A 386 -21.39 2.40 3.98
CA ILE A 386 -20.69 1.46 4.86
C ILE A 386 -20.29 0.18 4.12
N ASP A 387 -21.12 -0.28 3.17
CA ASP A 387 -20.87 -1.48 2.38
C ASP A 387 -19.73 -1.32 1.35
N GLU A 388 -19.32 -0.09 1.05
CA GLU A 388 -18.15 0.18 0.19
C GLU A 388 -16.82 0.15 0.99
N ILE A 389 -16.85 0.07 2.32
CA ILE A 389 -15.64 0.03 3.16
C ILE A 389 -14.99 -1.36 3.05
N ALA A 390 -13.80 -1.42 2.47
CA ALA A 390 -13.05 -2.65 2.22
C ALA A 390 -12.15 -3.07 3.38
N LEU A 391 -11.81 -2.16 4.30
CA LEU A 391 -10.83 -2.40 5.36
C LEU A 391 -11.50 -2.60 6.73
N SER A 392 -11.10 -3.64 7.45
CA SER A 392 -11.59 -3.89 8.81
C SER A 392 -10.53 -4.62 9.64
N VAL A 393 -10.52 -4.42 10.96
CA VAL A 393 -9.64 -5.15 11.89
C VAL A 393 -10.43 -6.27 12.58
N LEU A 394 -9.98 -7.50 12.45
CA LEU A 394 -10.48 -8.64 13.20
C LEU A 394 -9.94 -8.56 14.64
N VAL A 395 -10.82 -8.71 15.62
CA VAL A 395 -10.49 -8.67 17.05
C VAL A 395 -11.19 -9.82 17.78
N THR A 396 -10.62 -10.25 18.90
CA THR A 396 -11.20 -11.29 19.76
C THR A 396 -11.72 -10.69 21.05
N VAL A 397 -12.91 -11.12 21.48
CA VAL A 397 -13.45 -10.78 22.80
C VAL A 397 -12.61 -11.45 23.90
N LEU A 398 -12.02 -10.63 24.76
CA LEU A 398 -11.20 -11.05 25.91
C LEU A 398 -12.00 -11.17 27.20
N GLY A 399 -13.09 -10.39 27.34
CA GLY A 399 -13.90 -10.35 28.55
C GLY A 399 -14.91 -9.21 28.55
N HIS A 400 -15.53 -8.97 29.71
CA HIS A 400 -16.66 -8.05 29.83
C HIS A 400 -16.57 -7.21 31.11
N GLN A 401 -17.24 -6.05 31.09
CA GLN A 401 -17.64 -5.33 32.31
C GLN A 401 -19.16 -5.14 32.26
N PRO A 402 -19.95 -6.12 32.73
CA PRO A 402 -21.42 -6.13 32.55
C PRO A 402 -22.11 -4.90 33.14
N ASP A 403 -21.67 -4.45 34.32
CA ASP A 403 -22.23 -3.26 34.99
C ASP A 403 -22.07 -1.97 34.17
N ARG A 404 -21.13 -1.96 33.23
CA ARG A 404 -20.86 -0.83 32.31
C ARG A 404 -21.38 -1.09 30.89
N GLY A 405 -21.87 -2.30 30.61
CA GLY A 405 -22.24 -2.73 29.26
C GLY A 405 -21.04 -2.82 28.31
N TRP A 406 -19.84 -3.14 28.81
CA TRP A 406 -18.62 -3.18 27.99
C TRP A 406 -18.22 -4.59 27.58
N ILE A 407 -17.78 -4.70 26.34
CA ILE A 407 -17.03 -5.85 25.81
C ILE A 407 -15.59 -5.39 25.62
N ILE A 408 -14.65 -6.17 26.14
CA ILE A 408 -13.22 -5.90 26.01
C ILE A 408 -12.64 -6.79 24.92
N THR A 409 -11.86 -6.22 24.02
CA THR A 409 -11.21 -6.92 22.91
C THR A 409 -9.70 -6.68 22.91
N ASP A 410 -8.95 -7.50 22.19
CA ASP A 410 -7.50 -7.36 21.97
C ASP A 410 -7.12 -6.29 20.93
N GLY A 411 -8.10 -5.68 20.25
CA GLY A 411 -7.87 -4.60 19.30
C GLY A 411 -7.86 -3.24 19.98
N GLY A 412 -6.72 -2.77 20.47
CA GLY A 412 -6.56 -1.41 20.99
C GLY A 412 -6.21 -0.36 19.93
N TRP A 413 -5.73 0.82 20.36
CA TRP A 413 -5.26 1.85 19.43
C TRP A 413 -4.00 1.45 18.69
N MET A 414 -3.25 0.43 19.16
CA MET A 414 -2.14 -0.12 18.38
C MET A 414 -2.65 -0.77 17.10
N ALA A 415 -3.81 -1.42 17.11
CA ALA A 415 -4.42 -2.04 15.93
C ALA A 415 -5.26 -1.06 15.10
N MET A 416 -5.98 -0.14 15.75
CA MET A 416 -6.91 0.79 15.09
C MET A 416 -6.29 2.14 14.70
N SER A 417 -5.12 2.47 15.24
CA SER A 417 -4.58 3.84 15.39
C SER A 417 -5.34 4.69 16.42
N ARG A 418 -4.81 5.87 16.74
CA ARG A 418 -5.47 6.88 17.58
C ARG A 418 -6.42 7.80 16.80
N ASP A 419 -6.65 7.56 15.52
CA ASP A 419 -7.48 8.43 14.69
C ASP A 419 -8.95 8.45 15.15
N ARG A 420 -9.45 9.65 15.41
CA ARG A 420 -10.82 9.96 15.85
C ARG A 420 -11.50 10.93 14.88
N GLY A 421 -11.25 10.79 13.58
CA GLY A 421 -11.74 11.70 12.54
C GLY A 421 -13.27 11.87 12.52
N THR A 422 -14.03 10.89 13.00
CA THR A 422 -15.49 10.96 13.13
C THR A 422 -15.97 11.82 14.29
N ALA A 423 -15.12 12.16 15.27
CA ALA A 423 -15.53 12.85 16.50
C ALA A 423 -16.13 14.26 16.28
N ARG A 424 -15.88 14.86 15.11
CA ARG A 424 -16.43 16.17 14.70
C ARG A 424 -17.50 16.06 13.61
N GLN A 425 -17.87 14.84 13.23
CA GLN A 425 -18.94 14.57 12.27
C GLN A 425 -20.29 14.48 13.00
N PRO A 426 -21.43 14.54 12.29
CA PRO A 426 -22.74 14.41 12.91
C PRO A 426 -22.94 13.11 13.72
N VAL A 427 -22.24 12.04 13.32
CA VAL A 427 -22.22 10.75 14.02
C VAL A 427 -20.79 10.41 14.38
N ASP A 428 -20.48 10.37 15.67
CA ASP A 428 -19.18 9.90 16.17
C ASP A 428 -19.17 8.38 16.29
N GLN A 429 -18.31 7.74 15.50
CA GLN A 429 -18.18 6.28 15.44
C GLN A 429 -17.22 5.71 16.50
N GLY A 430 -16.73 6.53 17.44
CA GLY A 430 -15.77 6.01 18.38
C GLY A 430 -14.40 5.82 17.71
N TYR A 431 -13.73 4.70 18.00
CA TYR A 431 -12.58 4.18 17.27
C TYR A 431 -12.98 3.30 16.08
N GLY A 432 -14.27 2.99 15.92
CA GLY A 432 -14.77 2.22 14.79
C GLY A 432 -16.15 1.61 15.02
N LEU A 433 -16.81 1.27 13.90
CA LEU A 433 -18.10 0.59 13.86
C LEU A 433 -17.89 -0.92 13.98
N VAL A 434 -18.63 -1.58 14.87
CA VAL A 434 -18.48 -3.01 15.10
C VAL A 434 -19.35 -3.80 14.12
N CYS A 435 -18.75 -4.85 13.58
CA CYS A 435 -19.37 -5.83 12.71
C CYS A 435 -19.21 -7.23 13.30
N ASP A 436 -20.04 -8.15 12.86
CA ASP A 436 -19.78 -9.57 13.10
C ASP A 436 -18.54 -10.06 12.32
N ARG A 437 -18.15 -11.32 12.52
CA ARG A 437 -17.00 -11.94 11.85
C ARG A 437 -17.08 -11.90 10.31
N LEU A 438 -18.28 -11.81 9.73
CA LEU A 438 -18.50 -11.74 8.28
C LEU A 438 -18.51 -10.30 7.74
N GLY A 439 -18.34 -9.30 8.62
CA GLY A 439 -18.25 -7.89 8.24
C GLY A 439 -19.62 -7.20 8.11
N ARG A 440 -20.67 -7.77 8.71
CA ARG A 440 -22.00 -7.14 8.75
C ARG A 440 -22.09 -6.23 9.99
N PRO A 441 -22.40 -4.93 9.84
CA PRO A 441 -22.51 -4.02 10.98
C PRO A 441 -23.54 -4.50 12.01
N ILE A 442 -23.18 -4.40 13.29
CA ILE A 442 -24.05 -4.72 14.41
C ILE A 442 -24.63 -3.41 14.93
N SER A 443 -25.94 -3.25 14.80
CA SER A 443 -26.65 -2.03 15.22
C SER A 443 -26.42 -1.73 16.70
N GLY A 444 -26.12 -0.46 17.00
CA GLY A 444 -25.94 0.03 18.36
C GLY A 444 -24.60 -0.36 19.02
N LEU A 445 -23.72 -1.11 18.34
CA LEU A 445 -22.42 -1.52 18.87
C LEU A 445 -21.29 -0.76 18.19
N ARG A 446 -20.45 -0.09 18.98
CA ARG A 446 -19.26 0.63 18.49
C ARG A 446 -18.09 0.46 19.45
N MET A 447 -16.88 0.65 18.93
CA MET A 447 -15.68 0.74 19.74
C MET A 447 -15.57 2.13 20.36
N SER A 448 -16.09 2.34 21.57
CA SER A 448 -16.14 3.67 22.18
C SER A 448 -14.79 4.18 22.66
N ASP A 449 -13.92 3.29 23.13
CA ASP A 449 -12.63 3.66 23.72
C ASP A 449 -11.52 2.64 23.41
N ALA A 450 -10.27 3.05 23.58
CA ALA A 450 -9.09 2.24 23.29
C ALA A 450 -7.90 2.59 24.22
N ASN A 451 -7.38 1.55 24.87
CA ASN A 451 -6.01 1.52 25.39
C ASN A 451 -5.08 0.93 24.32
N GLN A 452 -3.79 0.71 24.64
CA GLN A 452 -2.80 0.29 23.63
C GLN A 452 -3.20 -1.01 22.92
N GLU A 453 -3.41 -2.07 23.68
CA GLU A 453 -3.78 -3.41 23.17
C GLU A 453 -5.20 -3.82 23.59
N HIS A 454 -6.02 -2.89 24.10
CA HIS A 454 -7.37 -3.21 24.57
C HIS A 454 -8.38 -2.25 23.96
N GLY A 455 -9.37 -2.82 23.29
CA GLY A 455 -10.53 -2.10 22.77
C GLY A 455 -11.74 -2.24 23.67
N VAL A 456 -12.48 -1.15 23.86
CA VAL A 456 -13.74 -1.14 24.61
C VAL A 456 -14.89 -0.96 23.64
N LEU A 457 -15.68 -2.01 23.45
CA LEU A 457 -16.94 -1.94 22.72
C LEU A 457 -18.07 -1.61 23.70
N SER A 458 -18.89 -0.64 23.35
CA SER A 458 -20.09 -0.30 24.10
C SER A 458 -21.32 -0.46 23.22
N ILE A 459 -22.37 -0.99 23.84
CA ILE A 459 -23.68 -1.10 23.23
C ILE A 459 -24.59 0.02 23.73
N GLU A 460 -25.51 0.50 22.89
CA GLU A 460 -26.57 1.39 23.35
C GLU A 460 -27.38 0.76 24.49
N GLN A 461 -27.71 1.57 25.50
CA GLN A 461 -28.39 1.08 26.71
C GLN A 461 -29.72 0.39 26.35
N GLY A 462 -29.92 -0.83 26.85
CA GLY A 462 -31.14 -1.61 26.65
C GLY A 462 -31.18 -2.46 25.38
N ALA A 463 -30.14 -2.43 24.53
CA ALA A 463 -30.13 -3.18 23.26
C ALA A 463 -29.90 -4.70 23.40
N VAL A 464 -29.24 -5.16 24.47
CA VAL A 464 -28.98 -6.59 24.73
C VAL A 464 -29.21 -6.90 26.21
N ALA A 465 -30.01 -7.94 26.48
CA ALA A 465 -30.37 -8.35 27.84
C ALA A 465 -29.24 -9.10 28.58
N ASP A 466 -28.43 -9.89 27.87
CA ASP A 466 -27.25 -10.58 28.40
C ASP A 466 -26.07 -10.44 27.43
N LEU A 467 -25.17 -9.51 27.75
CA LEU A 467 -24.00 -9.19 26.94
C LEU A 467 -22.99 -10.36 26.87
N VAL A 468 -22.86 -11.11 27.96
CA VAL A 468 -21.88 -12.19 28.08
C VAL A 468 -22.32 -13.38 27.24
N ALA A 469 -23.61 -13.72 27.29
CA ALA A 469 -24.17 -14.78 26.45
C ALA A 469 -24.17 -14.39 24.97
N ALA A 470 -24.41 -13.12 24.63
CA ALA A 470 -24.43 -12.65 23.26
C ALA A 470 -23.03 -12.61 22.62
N TYR A 471 -21.98 -12.33 23.40
CA TYR A 471 -20.61 -12.18 22.92
C TYR A 471 -19.62 -12.89 23.85
N PRO A 472 -19.61 -14.23 23.92
CA PRO A 472 -18.70 -14.97 24.79
C PRO A 472 -17.22 -14.69 24.47
N VAL A 473 -16.34 -14.89 25.45
CA VAL A 473 -14.88 -14.84 25.25
C VAL A 473 -14.48 -15.77 24.09
N GLY A 474 -13.61 -15.28 23.21
CA GLY A 474 -13.25 -15.96 21.97
C GLY A 474 -14.14 -15.59 20.77
N THR A 475 -15.21 -14.83 20.96
CA THR A 475 -16.00 -14.31 19.84
C THR A 475 -15.15 -13.39 18.97
N LEU A 476 -15.17 -13.63 17.65
CA LEU A 476 -14.52 -12.79 16.67
C LEU A 476 -15.46 -11.70 16.17
N LEU A 477 -14.95 -10.47 16.14
CA LEU A 477 -15.65 -9.29 15.65
C LEU A 477 -14.75 -8.54 14.66
N ARG A 478 -15.35 -7.78 13.76
CA ARG A 478 -14.62 -6.90 12.84
C ARG A 478 -14.89 -5.45 13.19
N ILE A 479 -13.87 -4.60 13.17
CA ILE A 479 -13.99 -3.17 13.42
C ILE A 479 -13.70 -2.42 12.12
N LEU A 480 -14.68 -1.68 11.61
CA LEU A 480 -14.45 -0.77 10.48
C LEU A 480 -13.66 0.44 10.99
N SER A 481 -12.60 0.82 10.28
CA SER A 481 -11.71 1.91 10.68
C SER A 481 -12.32 3.29 10.47
N ASN A 482 -12.03 4.22 11.38
CA ASN A 482 -12.28 5.64 11.16
C ASN A 482 -11.54 6.18 9.92
N HIS A 483 -10.25 5.85 9.82
CA HIS A 483 -9.38 6.36 8.79
C HIS A 483 -8.46 5.24 8.28
N ALA A 484 -8.72 4.76 7.06
CA ALA A 484 -8.05 3.57 6.54
C ALA A 484 -6.53 3.76 6.38
N CYS A 485 -6.07 4.98 6.08
CA CYS A 485 -4.64 5.28 5.99
C CYS A 485 -3.92 5.07 7.34
N ALA A 486 -4.56 5.52 8.43
CA ALA A 486 -4.01 5.49 9.77
C ALA A 486 -4.06 4.06 10.34
N THR A 487 -5.21 3.39 10.24
CA THR A 487 -5.35 1.99 10.67
C THR A 487 -4.42 1.07 9.88
N GLY A 488 -4.38 1.20 8.55
CA GLY A 488 -3.50 0.38 7.72
C GLY A 488 -2.03 0.51 8.10
N ALA A 489 -1.57 1.69 8.53
CA ALA A 489 -0.17 1.93 8.91
C ALA A 489 0.29 1.13 10.14
N GLN A 490 -0.65 0.63 10.93
CA GLN A 490 -0.37 -0.17 12.13
C GLN A 490 -0.06 -1.63 11.83
N HIS A 491 -0.32 -2.08 10.59
CA HIS A 491 -0.22 -3.49 10.23
C HIS A 491 0.83 -3.70 9.13
N PRO A 492 1.66 -4.74 9.21
CA PRO A 492 2.66 -5.04 8.18
C PRO A 492 2.09 -5.77 6.96
N ARG A 493 0.82 -6.19 7.00
CA ARG A 493 0.19 -7.00 5.95
C ARG A 493 -1.33 -6.84 5.96
N TYR A 494 -1.95 -7.18 4.84
CA TYR A 494 -3.38 -7.36 4.68
C TYR A 494 -3.69 -8.86 4.55
N HIS A 495 -4.70 -9.33 5.26
CA HIS A 495 -5.28 -10.66 5.07
C HIS A 495 -6.49 -10.51 4.15
N LEU A 496 -6.44 -11.15 2.99
CA LEU A 496 -7.44 -10.96 1.95
C LEU A 496 -8.68 -11.81 2.24
N VAL A 497 -9.85 -11.22 2.13
CA VAL A 497 -11.14 -11.90 2.29
C VAL A 497 -12.07 -11.54 1.13
N ARG A 498 -13.04 -12.40 0.86
CA ARG A 498 -14.18 -12.10 -0.04
C ARG A 498 -15.34 -11.50 0.75
N GLN A 499 -16.22 -10.78 0.04
CA GLN A 499 -17.41 -10.21 0.64
C GLN A 499 -18.30 -11.30 1.26
N GLY A 500 -18.53 -11.21 2.57
CA GLY A 500 -19.31 -12.20 3.33
C GLY A 500 -18.66 -13.57 3.48
N GLY A 501 -17.42 -13.74 3.00
CA GLY A 501 -16.61 -14.94 3.18
C GLY A 501 -15.90 -14.97 4.52
N ASP A 502 -15.62 -16.17 5.01
CA ASP A 502 -14.85 -16.43 6.23
C ASP A 502 -13.53 -17.15 5.96
N ARG A 503 -13.01 -17.03 4.74
CA ARG A 503 -11.74 -17.62 4.32
C ARG A 503 -10.72 -16.56 3.96
N ILE A 504 -9.46 -16.87 4.25
CA ILE A 504 -8.33 -16.05 3.83
C ILE A 504 -7.91 -16.49 2.43
N GLU A 505 -8.05 -15.58 1.47
CA GLU A 505 -7.74 -15.81 0.06
C GLU A 505 -6.25 -15.63 -0.24
N GLY A 506 -5.54 -14.91 0.63
CA GLY A 506 -4.14 -14.55 0.43
C GLY A 506 -3.66 -13.53 1.47
N ILE A 507 -2.39 -13.17 1.37
CA ILE A 507 -1.79 -12.15 2.21
C ILE A 507 -0.98 -11.21 1.32
N TRP A 508 -1.20 -9.90 1.45
CA TRP A 508 -0.40 -8.88 0.77
C TRP A 508 0.42 -8.08 1.76
N ALA A 509 1.71 -7.93 1.47
CA ALA A 509 2.62 -7.17 2.33
C ALA A 509 2.34 -5.66 2.24
N ARG A 510 2.43 -4.98 3.38
CA ARG A 510 2.43 -3.52 3.48
C ARG A 510 3.78 -3.05 3.99
N PHE A 511 4.42 -2.15 3.27
CA PHE A 511 5.66 -1.54 3.73
C PHE A 511 5.39 -0.25 4.52
N ALA A 512 6.30 0.07 5.46
CA ALA A 512 6.20 1.23 6.35
C ALA A 512 7.51 2.03 6.43
N GLY A 513 7.48 3.23 7.03
CA GLY A 513 8.63 4.11 7.21
C GLY A 513 8.87 5.12 6.08
N TRP A 514 10.07 5.70 6.06
CA TRP A 514 10.50 6.80 5.18
C TRP A 514 11.69 6.48 4.31
#